data_AF-A0A958QN40-F1
#
_entry.id   AF-A0A958QN40-F1
#
_cell.length_a   1.000
_cell.length_b   1.000
_cell.length_c   1.000
_cell.angle_alpha   90.00
_cell.angle_beta   90.00
_cell.angle_gamma   90.00
#
_symmetry.space_group_name_H-M   'P 1'
#
loop_
_entity.id
_entity.type
_entity.pdbx_description
1 polymer ?
#
loop_
_entity_poly.entity_id
_entity_poly.type
_entity_poly.pdbx_seq_one_letter_code
_entity_poly.pdbx_strand_id
1 'polypeptide(L)' 'MDDKVREQKLKRQNEKLLQMVRYVSSEDCRMQFIYKYFSEVDHKPCGLCDRCQEV' A
#
# COMPACT_ATOMS: atom_id res chain seq x y z
N MET A 1 10.81 -27.38 11.98
CA MET A 1 10.31 -26.90 10.67
C MET A 1 9.28 -25.78 10.85
N ASP A 2 8.46 -25.81 11.91
CA ASP A 2 7.41 -24.81 12.20
C ASP A 2 7.90 -23.37 12.45
N ASP A 3 9.07 -23.19 13.05
CA ASP A 3 9.58 -21.85 13.36
C ASP A 3 9.83 -20.99 12.11
N LYS A 4 10.38 -21.59 11.05
CA LYS A 4 10.61 -20.90 9.77
C LYS A 4 9.29 -20.48 9.11
N VAL A 5 8.25 -21.33 9.20
CA VAL A 5 6.92 -21.01 8.65
C VAL A 5 6.28 -19.84 9.42
N ARG A 6 6.41 -19.85 10.75
CA ARG A 6 5.94 -18.76 11.62
C ARG A 6 6.67 -17.45 11.34
N GLU A 7 7.98 -17.50 11.21
CA GLU A 7 8.81 -16.32 10.89
C GLU A 7 8.44 -15.72 9.53
N GLN A 8 8.29 -16.55 8.49
CA GLN A 8 7.85 -16.07 7.17
C GLN A 8 6.45 -15.47 7.21
N LYS A 9 5.53 -16.03 8.01
CA LYS A 9 4.18 -15.47 8.18
C LYS A 9 4.23 -14.09 8.84
N LEU A 10 5.01 -13.94 9.91
CA LEU A 10 5.22 -12.66 10.59
C LEU A 10 5.84 -11.61 9.67
N LYS A 11 6.87 -12.00 8.90
CA LYS A 11 7.49 -11.11 7.91
C LYS A 11 6.47 -10.57 6.91
N ARG A 12 5.66 -11.46 6.31
CA ARG A 12 4.60 -11.05 5.36
C ARG A 12 3.55 -10.13 6.00
N GLN A 13 3.20 -10.37 7.26
CA GLN A 13 2.25 -9.51 7.98
C GLN A 13 2.83 -8.13 8.26
N ASN A 14 4.09 -8.05 8.67
CA ASN A 14 4.79 -6.78 8.89
C ASN A 14 4.97 -5.99 7.59
N GLU A 15 5.27 -6.67 6.48
CA GLU A 15 5.33 -6.05 5.15
C GLU A 15 3.98 -5.42 4.76
N LYS A 16 2.87 -6.15 4.95
CA LYS A 16 1.51 -5.61 4.71
C LYS A 16 1.20 -4.42 5.60
N LEU A 17 1.54 -4.50 6.89
CA LEU A 17 1.35 -3.38 7.81
C LEU A 17 2.15 -2.16 7.38
N LEU A 18 3.41 -2.34 6.97
CA LEU A 18 4.25 -1.27 6.45
C LEU A 18 3.64 -0.62 5.19
N GLN A 19 3.01 -1.38 4.30
CA GLN A 19 2.29 -0.81 3.16
C GLN A 19 1.10 0.05 3.60
N MET A 20 0.38 -0.31 4.66
CA MET A 20 -0.72 0.50 5.20
C MET A 20 -0.22 1.80 5.83
N VAL A 21 0.90 1.75 6.55
CA VAL A 21 1.55 2.96 7.09
C VAL A 21 1.93 3.91 5.95
N ARG A 22 2.57 3.37 4.90
CA ARG A 22 2.93 4.13 3.70
C ARG A 22 1.71 4.69 2.96
N TYR A 23 0.63 3.93 2.88
CA TYR A 23 -0.62 4.36 2.26
C TYR A 23 -1.17 5.61 2.95
N VAL A 24 -1.25 5.61 4.28
CA VAL A 24 -1.77 6.73 5.07
C VAL A 24 -0.83 7.94 4.99
N SER A 25 0.48 7.72 5.11
CA SER A 25 1.48 8.80 5.10
C SER A 25 1.81 9.35 3.71
N SER A 26 1.36 8.72 2.63
CA SER A 26 1.64 9.17 1.26
C SER A 26 0.92 10.50 0.95
N GLU A 27 1.59 11.33 0.17
CA GLU A 27 1.06 12.55 -0.45
C GLU A 27 0.52 12.28 -1.87
N ASP A 28 0.74 11.08 -2.40
CA ASP A 28 0.25 10.67 -3.72
C ASP A 28 -1.25 10.37 -3.70
N CYS A 29 -1.86 10.27 -4.89
CA CYS A 29 -3.23 9.83 -5.04
C CYS A 29 -3.45 8.46 -4.37
N ARG A 30 -4.43 8.37 -3.48
CA ARG A 30 -4.79 7.13 -2.78
C ARG A 30 -5.05 5.95 -3.72
N MET A 31 -5.74 6.21 -4.83
CA MET A 31 -6.09 5.16 -5.78
C MET A 31 -4.88 4.62 -6.52
N GLN A 32 -3.93 5.48 -6.89
CA GLN A 32 -2.66 5.05 -7.51
C GLN A 32 -1.88 4.14 -6.55
N PHE A 33 -1.89 4.44 -5.25
CA PHE A 33 -1.27 3.58 -4.24
C PHE A 33 -1.94 2.20 -4.19
N ILE A 34 -3.27 2.14 -4.21
CA ILE A 34 -4.03 0.88 -4.18
C ILE A 34 -3.70 0.04 -5.42
N TYR A 35 -3.71 0.63 -6.62
CA TYR A 35 -3.33 -0.06 -7.85
C TYR A 35 -1.90 -0.62 -7.77
N LYS A 36 -0.94 0.20 -7.33
CA LYS A 36 0.45 -0.22 -7.16
C LYS A 36 0.59 -1.37 -6.15
N TYR A 37 -0.17 -1.36 -5.06
CA TYR A 37 -0.19 -2.45 -4.07
C TYR A 37 -0.63 -3.79 -4.70
N PHE A 38 -1.56 -3.75 -5.65
CA PHE A 38 -1.99 -4.91 -6.44
C PHE A 38 -1.21 -5.12 -7.74
N SER A 39 -0.05 -4.46 -7.89
CA SER A 39 0.86 -4.59 -9.03
C SER A 39 0.28 -4.11 -10.38
N GLU A 40 -0.72 -3.23 -10.33
CA GLU A 40 -1.17 -2.46 -11.49
C GLU A 40 -0.37 -1.14 -11.56
N VAL A 41 0.10 -0.78 -12.76
CA VAL A 41 0.98 0.37 -13.02
C VAL A 41 0.39 1.31 -14.08
N ASP A 42 0.95 2.52 -14.19
CA ASP A 42 0.59 3.54 -15.19
C ASP A 42 -0.83 4.14 -15.06
N HIS A 43 -1.36 4.22 -13.84
CA HIS A 43 -2.62 4.92 -13.59
C HIS A 43 -2.39 6.42 -13.41
N LYS A 44 -3.29 7.24 -13.96
CA LYS A 44 -3.34 8.69 -13.68
C LYS A 44 -3.92 8.94 -12.28
N PRO A 45 -3.65 10.10 -11.64
CA PRO A 45 -4.34 10.49 -10.41
C PRO A 45 -5.86 10.41 -10.60
N CYS A 46 -6.56 9.83 -9.63
CA CYS A 46 -8.00 9.56 -9.78
C CYS A 46 -8.88 10.81 -9.77
N GLY A 47 -8.36 11.93 -9.25
CA GLY A 47 -9.11 13.19 -9.17
C GLY A 47 -10.25 13.18 -8.15
N LEU A 48 -10.43 12.14 -7.33
CA LEU A 48 -11.61 11.98 -6.44
C LEU A 48 -11.25 11.71 -4.97
N CYS A 49 -10.02 11.31 -4.65
CA CYS A 49 -9.60 11.08 -3.26
C CYS A 49 -9.20 12.38 -2.55
N ASP A 50 -9.10 12.31 -1.22
CA ASP A 50 -8.58 13.39 -0.37
C ASP A 50 -7.30 14.01 -0.93
N ARG A 51 -6.28 13.21 -1.29
CA ARG A 51 -5.03 13.73 -1.86
C ARG A 51 -5.14 14.41 -3.23
N CYS A 52 -6.22 14.15 -3.98
CA CYS A 52 -6.46 14.84 -5.26
C CYS A 52 -7.42 16.03 -5.12
N GLN A 53 -8.14 16.11 -4.01
CA GLN A 53 -9.14 17.13 -3.71
C GLN A 53 -8.63 18.17 -2.71
N GLU A 54 -7.59 17.84 -1.95
CA GLU A 54 -6.72 18.78 -1.25
C GLU A 54 -5.98 19.62 -2.30
N VAL A 55 -6.65 20.68 -2.77
CA VAL A 55 -6.08 21.83 -3.47
C VAL A 55 -6.07 23.01 -2.50
#